data_AF-A0AAX0IG54-F1
#
_entry.id   AF-A0AAX0IG54-F1
#
_cell.length_a   1.000
_cell.length_b   1.000
_cell.length_c   1.000
_cell.angle_alpha   90.00
_cell.angle_beta   90.00
_cell.angle_gamma   90.00
#
_symmetry.space_group_name_H-M   'P 1'
#
loop_
_entity.id
_entity.type
_entity.pdbx_description
1 polymer ?
#
loop_
_entity_poly.entity_id
_entity_poly.type
_entity_poly.pdbx_seq_one_letter_code
_entity_poly.pdbx_strand_id
1 'polypeptide(L)' 'MAPPLQTAVRRVDEQAFARLNGANLMYVEDAARRVQAALAQHYAQARVTVRHMESLHPHDAVAQAGKLA' A
#
# COMPACT_ATOMS: atom_id res chain seq x y z
N MET A 1 -1.06 -6.36 -4.03
CA MET A 1 -0.37 -6.64 -2.76
C MET A 1 1.10 -6.57 -3.10
N ALA A 2 1.78 -5.50 -2.69
CA ALA A 2 3.21 -5.37 -2.97
C ALA A 2 3.98 -6.48 -2.22
N PRO A 3 5.07 -7.03 -2.79
CA PRO A 3 5.86 -8.04 -2.11
C PRO A 3 6.58 -7.44 -0.89
N PRO A 4 6.93 -8.26 0.11
CA PRO A 4 7.63 -7.79 1.31
C PRO A 4 9.03 -7.27 0.99
N LEU A 5 9.47 -6.25 1.73
CA LEU A 5 10.84 -5.71 1.65
C LEU A 5 11.83 -6.75 2.21
N GLN A 6 12.78 -7.21 1.39
CA GLN A 6 13.88 -8.08 1.82
C GLN A 6 15.20 -7.30 1.91
N THR A 7 15.96 -7.49 2.99
CA THR A 7 17.16 -6.70 3.33
C THR A 7 18.48 -7.26 2.79
N ALA A 8 18.50 -8.49 2.28
CA ALA A 8 19.61 -9.06 1.50
C ALA A 8 19.05 -9.74 0.26
N VAL A 9 19.32 -9.17 -0.92
CA VAL A 9 18.64 -9.54 -2.17
C VAL A 9 19.68 -9.85 -3.25
N ARG A 10 19.58 -11.02 -3.89
CA ARG A 10 20.41 -11.31 -5.06
C ARG A 10 19.87 -10.46 -6.23
N ARG A 11 20.73 -10.03 -7.17
CA ARG A 11 20.30 -9.16 -8.30
C ARG A 11 19.08 -9.68 -9.07
N VAL A 12 18.92 -11.00 -9.18
CA VAL A 12 17.77 -11.63 -9.85
C VAL A 12 16.46 -11.41 -9.07
N ASP A 13 16.53 -11.53 -7.75
CA ASP A 13 15.36 -11.35 -6.86
C ASP A 13 14.92 -9.87 -6.84
N GLU A 14 15.88 -8.94 -6.89
CA GLU A 14 15.61 -7.51 -6.98
C GLU A 14 14.95 -7.14 -8.32
N GLN A 15 15.43 -7.70 -9.44
CA GLN A 15 14.79 -7.49 -10.74
C GLN A 15 13.39 -8.10 -10.80
N ALA A 16 13.17 -9.28 -10.22
CA ALA A 16 11.86 -9.88 -10.13
C ALA A 16 10.91 -9.02 -9.28
N PHE A 17 11.39 -8.51 -8.15
CA PHE A 17 10.66 -7.57 -7.30
C PHE A 17 10.30 -6.29 -8.06
N ALA A 18 11.25 -5.68 -8.77
CA ALA A 18 11.03 -4.46 -9.55
C ALA A 18 9.99 -4.68 -10.65
N ARG A 19 10.06 -5.80 -11.39
CA ARG A 19 9.06 -6.16 -12.42
C ARG A 19 7.67 -6.35 -11.82
N LEU A 20 7.57 -7.09 -10.72
CA LEU A 20 6.29 -7.36 -10.07
C LEU A 20 5.65 -6.10 -9.48
N ASN A 21 6.43 -5.22 -8.87
CA ASN A 21 5.93 -3.94 -8.36
C ASN A 21 5.57 -2.98 -9.49
N GLY A 22 6.39 -2.89 -10.54
CA GLY A 22 6.10 -2.07 -11.72
C GLY A 22 4.84 -2.52 -12.47
N ALA A 23 4.55 -3.82 -12.47
CA ALA A 23 3.30 -4.36 -13.04
C ALA A 23 2.07 -4.19 -12.13
N ASN A 24 2.25 -3.85 -10.86
CA ASN A 24 1.19 -3.74 -9.85
C ASN A 24 1.21 -2.37 -9.16
N LEU A 25 1.23 -1.29 -9.94
CA LEU A 25 1.11 0.07 -9.42
C LEU A 25 -0.20 0.22 -8.64
N MET A 26 -0.12 0.92 -7.52
CA MET A 26 -1.26 1.17 -6.64
C MET A 26 -1.15 2.56 -6.05
N TYR A 27 -2.18 3.38 -6.27
CA TYR A 27 -2.31 4.67 -5.61
C TYR A 27 -2.64 4.50 -4.12
N VAL A 28 -2.32 5.50 -3.31
CA VAL A 28 -2.51 5.46 -1.85
C VAL A 28 -4.00 5.33 -1.47
N GLU A 29 -4.90 5.87 -2.29
CA GLU A 29 -6.36 5.76 -2.16
C GLU A 29 -6.85 4.34 -2.42
N ASP A 30 -6.27 3.64 -3.40
CA ASP A 30 -6.61 2.25 -3.69
C ASP A 30 -6.15 1.33 -2.57
N ALA A 31 -4.98 1.59 -1.99
CA ALA A 31 -4.49 0.89 -0.81
C ALA A 31 -5.46 1.07 0.36
N ALA A 32 -5.91 2.31 0.64
CA ALA A 32 -6.86 2.60 1.70
C ALA A 32 -8.20 1.88 1.49
N ARG A 33 -8.75 1.91 0.27
CA ARG A 33 -9.99 1.18 -0.08
C ARG A 33 -9.84 -0.33 0.09
N ARG A 34 -8.71 -0.90 -0.34
CA ARG A 34 -8.47 -2.35 -0.26
C ARG A 34 -8.40 -2.84 1.19
N VAL A 35 -7.68 -2.12 2.05
CA VAL A 35 -7.59 -2.46 3.47
C VAL A 35 -8.94 -2.25 4.16
N GLN A 36 -9.66 -1.17 3.85
CA GLN A 36 -11.01 -0.93 4.39
C GLN A 36 -11.97 -2.07 4.02
N ALA A 37 -11.96 -2.54 2.78
CA ALA A 37 -12.82 -3.63 2.34
C ALA A 37 -12.54 -4.95 3.10
N ALA A 38 -11.26 -5.25 3.36
CA ALA A 38 -10.87 -6.41 4.15
C ALA A 38 -11.31 -6.30 5.62
N LEU A 39 -11.18 -5.11 6.21
CA LEU A 39 -11.56 -4.89 7.60
C LEU A 39 -13.08 -4.77 7.81
N ALA A 40 -13.82 -4.30 6.81
CA ALA A 40 -15.27 -4.09 6.89
C ALA A 40 -16.06 -5.39 7.18
N GLN A 41 -15.49 -6.56 6.86
CA GLN A 41 -16.11 -7.86 7.18
C GLN A 41 -16.08 -8.19 8.68
N HIS A 42 -15.15 -7.58 9.43
CA HIS A 42 -14.94 -7.88 10.84
C HIS A 42 -15.24 -6.68 11.75
N TYR A 43 -15.18 -5.46 11.22
CA TYR A 43 -15.29 -4.23 11.98
C TYR A 43 -16.16 -3.20 11.24
N ALA A 44 -17.41 -3.06 11.66
CA ALA A 44 -18.42 -2.22 10.98
C ALA A 44 -18.08 -0.73 10.90
N GLN A 45 -17.22 -0.24 11.81
CA GLN A 45 -16.82 1.17 11.92
C GLN A 45 -15.31 1.37 11.78
N ALA A 46 -14.59 0.41 11.18
CA ALA A 46 -13.17 0.59 10.90
C ALA A 46 -12.94 1.83 10.03
N ARG A 47 -11.93 2.61 10.40
CA ARG A 47 -11.37 3.71 9.61
C ARG A 47 -9.92 3.37 9.32
N VAL A 48 -9.53 3.53 8.06
CA VAL A 48 -8.20 3.20 7.57
C VAL A 48 -7.53 4.46 7.07
N THR A 49 -6.32 4.72 7.56
CA THR A 49 -5.43 5.75 7.02
C THR A 49 -4.20 5.06 6.43
N VAL A 50 -3.88 5.37 5.19
CA VAL A 50 -2.66 4.88 4.51
C VAL A 50 -1.79 6.07 4.16
N ARG A 51 -0.49 5.93 4.40
CA ARG A 51 0.54 6.89 4.03
C ARG A 51 1.53 6.24 3.08
N HIS A 52 1.71 6.83 1.91
CA HIS A 52 2.79 6.48 1.00
C HIS A 52 4.02 7.31 1.39
N MET A 53 5.08 6.64 1.83
CA MET A 53 6.34 7.29 2.16
C MET A 53 7.12 7.54 0.87
N GLU A 54 7.07 8.78 0.38
CA GLU A 54 7.65 9.15 -0.91
C GLU A 54 9.18 9.16 -0.81
N SER A 55 9.85 8.46 -1.73
CA SER A 55 11.31 8.45 -1.78
C SER A 55 11.88 9.65 -2.55
N LEU A 56 11.09 10.24 -3.45
CA LEU A 56 11.52 11.31 -4.37
C LEU A 56 11.04 12.70 -3.96
N HIS A 57 10.09 12.79 -3.03
CA HIS A 57 9.47 14.04 -2.62
C HIS A 57 9.65 14.27 -1.12
N PRO A 58 9.76 15.53 -0.65
CA PRO A 58 9.89 15.85 0.78
C PRO A 58 8.55 15.81 1.53
N HIS A 59 7.53 15.16 0.96
CA HIS A 59 6.19 15.04 1.53
C HIS A 59 5.61 13.68 1.20
N ASP A 60 4.80 13.14 2.11
CA ASP A 60 4.10 11.87 1.92
C ASP A 60 2.71 12.10 1.34
N ALA A 61 2.23 11.18 0.51
CA ALA A 61 0.82 11.12 0.13
C ALA A 61 0.01 10.36 1.19
N VAL A 62 -1.16 10.88 1.57
CA VAL A 62 -2.01 10.29 2.62
C VAL A 62 -3.44 10.13 2.10
N ALA A 63 -4.06 8.98 2.36
CA ALA A 63 -5.47 8.72 2.08
C ALA A 63 -6.19 8.12 3.28
N GLN A 64 -7.49 8.41 3.40
CA GLN A 64 -8.38 7.87 4.43
C GLN A 64 -9.59 7.20 3.78
N ALA A 65 -10.03 6.08 4.38
CA ALA A 65 -11.25 5.35 4.00
C ALA A 65 -12.02 4.94 5.26
N GLY A 66 -13.35 4.91 5.17
CA GLY A 66 -14.25 4.57 6.28
C GLY A 66 -15.54 5.38 6.22
N LYS A 67 -16.57 4.96 6.96
CA LYS A 67 -17.80 5.74 7.07
C LYS A 67 -17.53 6.98 7.91
N LEU A 68 -17.95 8.15 7.40
CA LEU A 68 -18.17 9.31 8.26
C LEU A 68 -19.32 8.98 9.21
N ALA A 69 -19.12 9.33 10.49
CA ALA A 69 -20.15 9.18 11.51
C ALA A 69 -21.25 10.22 11.30
#